data_AF-A0A1F4YM51-F1
#
_entry.id   AF-A0A1F4YM51-F1
#
_cell.length_a   1.000
_cell.length_b   1.000
_cell.length_c   1.000
_cell.angle_alpha   90.00
_cell.angle_beta   90.00
_cell.angle_gamma   90.00
#
_symmetry.space_group_name_H-M   'P 1'
#
loop_
_entity.id
_entity.type
_entity.pdbx_description
1 polymer ?
#
loop_
_entity_poly.entity_id
_entity_poly.type
_entity_poly.pdbx_seq_one_letter_code
_entity_poly.pdbx_strand_id
1 'polypeptide(L)'
;MGWLKDFFQGKQHRAKENDPFIRRCSEISVEKEVTFDDLVLKRLERFKEVMALSAFGGENESLETIYIEPNVFEVICNLGVYDSFFSAGHVYLEEGRLENALRSFEKAGKIIPWPLVFYALGDINMDLQNNGKAQSYFQKFLNQFKIRDSILESLIPQSTPSRESLKAIVLGKLNSIIPFLGFADIEQMPKVVKAILDQYS
;
A
#
# COMPACT_ATOMS: atom_id res chain seq x y z
N MET A 1 -12.01 -22.88 30.66
CA MET A 1 -11.07 -21.88 30.10
C MET A 1 -10.69 -22.26 28.65
N GLY A 2 -11.57 -22.00 27.68
CA GLY A 2 -11.34 -22.35 26.27
C GLY A 2 -10.49 -21.34 25.49
N TRP A 3 -10.52 -20.06 25.90
CA TRP A 3 -9.92 -18.95 25.15
C TRP A 3 -8.39 -19.03 25.01
N LEU A 4 -7.69 -19.54 26.04
CA LEU A 4 -6.25 -19.75 25.98
C LEU A 4 -5.86 -20.86 24.99
N LYS A 5 -6.68 -21.90 24.87
CA LYS A 5 -6.42 -23.01 23.93
C LYS A 5 -6.62 -22.57 22.48
N ASP A 6 -7.56 -21.66 22.23
CA ASP A 6 -7.78 -21.08 20.91
C ASP A 6 -6.72 -20.02 20.53
N PHE A 7 -6.15 -19.31 21.51
CA PHE A 7 -5.02 -18.38 21.32
C PHE A 7 -3.73 -19.12 20.92
N PHE A 8 -3.44 -20.29 21.51
CA PHE A 8 -2.24 -21.08 21.18
C PHE A 8 -2.39 -22.01 19.97
N GLN A 9 -3.60 -22.18 19.40
CA GLN A 9 -3.88 -23.11 18.29
C GLN A 9 -4.06 -22.44 16.92
N GLY A 10 -3.71 -21.15 16.77
CA GLY A 10 -3.75 -20.47 15.46
C GLY A 10 -5.16 -20.31 14.88
N LYS A 11 -6.22 -20.43 15.69
CA LYS A 11 -7.61 -20.32 15.21
C LYS A 11 -8.06 -18.90 14.91
N GLN A 12 -7.32 -17.87 15.33
CA GLN A 12 -7.58 -16.50 14.87
C GLN A 12 -7.47 -16.36 13.35
N HIS A 13 -6.66 -17.19 12.67
CA HIS A 13 -6.56 -17.19 11.20
C HIS A 13 -7.80 -17.75 10.50
N ARG A 14 -8.43 -18.81 11.05
CA ARG A 14 -9.56 -19.47 10.39
C ARG A 14 -10.87 -18.67 10.41
N ALA A 15 -11.05 -17.78 11.39
CA ALA A 15 -12.20 -16.86 11.39
C ALA A 15 -12.05 -15.74 10.33
N LYS A 16 -10.82 -15.46 9.88
CA LYS A 16 -10.46 -14.34 9.00
C LYS A 16 -10.49 -14.69 7.51
N GLU A 17 -10.35 -15.97 7.16
CA GLU A 17 -10.47 -16.50 5.79
C GLU A 17 -11.92 -16.46 5.24
N ASN A 18 -12.92 -16.33 6.13
CA ASN A 18 -14.33 -16.29 5.74
C ASN A 18 -14.83 -14.87 5.42
N ASP A 19 -14.02 -13.83 5.63
CA ASP A 19 -14.36 -12.47 5.22
C ASP A 19 -14.20 -12.36 3.69
N PRO A 20 -15.28 -12.09 2.93
CA PRO A 20 -15.22 -12.05 1.46
C PRO A 20 -14.24 -11.01 0.92
N PHE A 21 -14.06 -9.89 1.62
CA PHE A 21 -13.11 -8.85 1.25
C PHE A 21 -11.68 -9.34 1.41
N ILE A 22 -11.34 -9.87 2.59
CA ILE A 22 -10.01 -10.39 2.88
C ILE A 22 -9.66 -11.55 1.96
N ARG A 23 -10.62 -12.46 1.70
CA ARG A 23 -10.43 -13.57 0.77
C ARG A 23 -10.08 -13.07 -0.63
N ARG A 24 -10.86 -12.14 -1.19
CA ARG A 24 -10.62 -11.65 -2.55
C ARG A 24 -9.34 -10.81 -2.66
N CYS A 25 -9.02 -9.97 -1.66
CA CYS A 25 -7.73 -9.29 -1.62
C CYS A 25 -6.55 -10.30 -1.53
N SER A 26 -6.75 -11.43 -0.85
CA SER A 26 -5.75 -12.51 -0.78
C SER A 26 -5.58 -13.22 -2.13
N GLU A 27 -6.64 -13.41 -2.92
CA GLU A 27 -6.53 -13.94 -4.28
C GLU A 27 -5.66 -13.04 -5.18
N ILE A 28 -5.88 -11.72 -5.14
CA ILE A 28 -5.05 -10.74 -5.85
C ILE A 28 -3.58 -10.82 -5.39
N SER A 29 -3.35 -11.06 -4.10
CA SER A 29 -2.00 -11.23 -3.56
C SER A 29 -1.27 -12.44 -4.14
N VAL A 30 -2.00 -13.55 -4.39
CA VAL A 30 -1.47 -14.75 -5.04
C VAL A 30 -1.13 -14.45 -6.50
N GLU A 31 -2.02 -13.78 -7.24
CA GLU A 31 -1.77 -13.35 -8.62
C GLU A 31 -0.53 -12.45 -8.75
N LYS A 32 -0.25 -11.64 -7.72
CA LYS A 32 0.91 -10.74 -7.66
C LYS A 32 2.13 -11.36 -6.99
N GLU A 33 2.09 -12.64 -6.65
CA GLU A 33 3.17 -13.39 -5.99
C GLU A 33 3.66 -12.70 -4.70
N VAL A 34 2.74 -12.24 -3.87
CA VAL A 34 3.04 -11.68 -2.54
C VAL A 34 2.29 -12.44 -1.45
N THR A 35 2.94 -12.60 -0.31
CA THR A 35 2.37 -13.27 0.87
C THR A 35 2.10 -12.27 1.98
N PHE A 36 0.99 -12.47 2.70
CA PHE A 36 0.64 -11.69 3.87
C PHE A 36 1.23 -12.30 5.13
N ASP A 37 1.79 -11.45 5.99
CA ASP A 37 2.07 -11.78 7.38
C ASP A 37 0.95 -11.23 8.28
N ASP A 38 0.99 -11.53 9.58
CA ASP A 38 -0.03 -11.12 10.55
C ASP A 38 -0.19 -9.60 10.62
N LEU A 39 0.91 -8.86 10.47
CA LEU A 39 0.90 -7.40 10.51
C LEU A 39 0.17 -6.83 9.30
N VAL A 40 0.47 -7.35 8.11
CA VAL A 40 -0.19 -6.96 6.86
C VAL A 40 -1.67 -7.30 6.88
N LEU A 41 -2.05 -8.50 7.36
CA LEU A 41 -3.46 -8.88 7.52
C LEU A 41 -4.20 -7.92 8.45
N LYS A 42 -3.62 -7.61 9.61
CA LYS A 42 -4.20 -6.66 10.57
C LYS A 42 -4.35 -5.25 9.98
N ARG A 43 -3.40 -4.81 9.15
CA ARG A 43 -3.46 -3.52 8.46
C ARG A 43 -4.56 -3.51 7.40
N LEU A 44 -4.73 -4.61 6.67
CA LEU A 44 -5.77 -4.74 5.65
C LEU A 44 -7.17 -4.73 6.27
N GLU A 45 -7.34 -5.39 7.42
CA GLU A 45 -8.57 -5.34 8.22
C GLU A 45 -8.91 -3.88 8.61
N ARG A 46 -7.92 -3.14 9.12
CA ARG A 46 -8.12 -1.72 9.48
C ARG A 46 -8.41 -0.85 8.27
N PHE A 47 -7.76 -1.10 7.13
CA PHE A 47 -8.02 -0.37 5.89
C PHE A 47 -9.47 -0.55 5.46
N LYS A 48 -9.98 -1.78 5.50
CA LYS A 48 -11.39 -2.09 5.23
C LYS A 48 -12.33 -1.25 6.11
N GLU A 49 -12.08 -1.20 7.42
CA GLU A 49 -12.87 -0.41 8.37
C GLU A 49 -12.85 1.09 8.05
N VAL A 50 -11.66 1.65 7.77
CA VAL A 50 -11.50 3.07 7.43
C VAL A 50 -12.24 3.40 6.14
N MET A 51 -12.12 2.57 5.10
CA MET A 51 -12.81 2.79 3.83
C MET A 51 -14.33 2.73 3.97
N ALA A 52 -14.84 1.78 4.77
CA ALA A 52 -16.26 1.70 5.07
C ALA A 52 -16.79 2.96 5.77
N LEU A 53 -16.00 3.52 6.70
CA LEU A 53 -16.36 4.76 7.41
C LEU A 53 -16.23 6.01 6.53
N SER A 54 -15.18 6.11 5.72
CA SER A 54 -14.86 7.33 4.96
C SER A 54 -15.68 7.51 3.70
N ALA A 55 -16.09 6.42 3.04
CA ALA A 55 -16.83 6.51 1.79
C ALA A 55 -18.36 6.62 1.98
N PHE A 56 -18.90 6.38 3.19
CA PHE A 56 -20.35 6.15 3.38
C PHE A 56 -21.03 6.87 4.55
N GLY A 57 -20.39 7.86 5.18
CA GLY A 57 -21.12 8.85 6.00
C GLY A 57 -22.09 8.26 7.03
N GLY A 58 -21.63 7.36 7.89
CA GLY A 58 -22.23 7.12 9.21
C GLY A 58 -23.56 6.35 9.31
N GLU A 59 -24.30 6.04 8.24
CA GLU A 59 -25.59 5.34 8.40
C GLU A 59 -25.80 4.17 7.42
N ASN A 60 -25.65 2.95 7.96
CA ASN A 60 -26.39 1.74 7.58
C ASN A 60 -26.36 1.21 6.13
N GLU A 61 -25.41 1.60 5.28
CA GLU A 61 -25.07 0.75 4.14
C GLU A 61 -24.02 -0.28 4.56
N SER A 62 -24.45 -1.52 4.75
CA SER A 62 -23.57 -2.66 5.00
C SER A 62 -22.48 -2.70 3.95
N LEU A 63 -21.24 -3.03 4.37
CA LEU A 63 -20.09 -3.38 3.52
C LEU A 63 -20.49 -4.13 2.22
N GLU A 64 -21.51 -4.98 2.28
CA GLU A 64 -22.14 -5.70 1.16
C GLU A 64 -22.55 -4.84 -0.05
N THR A 65 -22.92 -3.56 0.12
CA THR A 65 -23.38 -2.68 -0.98
C THR A 65 -22.21 -2.06 -1.78
N ILE A 66 -21.05 -1.87 -1.14
CA ILE A 66 -19.82 -1.31 -1.74
C ILE A 66 -19.18 -2.32 -2.69
N TYR A 67 -19.40 -3.60 -2.40
CA TYR A 67 -18.74 -4.73 -3.05
C TYR A 67 -19.56 -5.34 -4.20
N ILE A 68 -20.60 -4.65 -4.67
CA ILE A 68 -21.42 -5.13 -5.79
C ILE A 68 -20.71 -4.90 -7.13
N GLU A 69 -19.91 -3.83 -7.26
CA GLU A 69 -19.23 -3.47 -8.50
C GLU A 69 -17.79 -4.02 -8.55
N PRO A 70 -17.51 -5.03 -9.40
CA PRO A 70 -16.23 -5.74 -9.38
C PRO A 70 -15.01 -4.84 -9.59
N ASN A 71 -15.13 -3.81 -10.43
CA ASN A 71 -14.03 -2.88 -10.70
C ASN A 71 -13.71 -1.98 -9.50
N VAL A 72 -14.74 -1.50 -8.79
CA VAL A 72 -14.54 -0.71 -7.56
C VAL A 72 -13.90 -1.59 -6.49
N PHE A 73 -14.40 -2.82 -6.34
CA PHE A 73 -13.84 -3.80 -5.43
C PHE A 73 -12.34 -4.03 -5.69
N GLU A 74 -11.96 -4.29 -6.94
CA GLU A 74 -10.57 -4.58 -7.33
C GLU A 74 -9.63 -3.40 -7.04
N VAL A 75 -10.06 -2.17 -7.35
CA VAL A 75 -9.32 -0.95 -7.03
C VAL A 75 -9.08 -0.84 -5.53
N ILE A 76 -10.13 -1.02 -4.72
CA ILE A 76 -10.05 -0.89 -3.26
C ILE A 76 -9.18 -1.99 -2.65
N CYS A 77 -9.24 -3.23 -3.16
CA CYS A 77 -8.35 -4.29 -2.71
C CYS A 77 -6.89 -3.99 -3.07
N ASN A 78 -6.58 -3.62 -4.32
CA ASN A 78 -5.21 -3.27 -4.70
C ASN A 78 -4.66 -2.12 -3.83
N LEU A 79 -5.47 -1.08 -3.61
CA LEU A 79 -5.09 0.04 -2.74
C LEU A 79 -4.89 -0.41 -1.28
N GLY A 80 -5.77 -1.26 -0.75
CA GLY A 80 -5.68 -1.75 0.62
C GLY A 80 -4.48 -2.65 0.86
N VAL A 81 -4.18 -3.55 -0.08
CA VAL A 81 -3.00 -4.41 -0.01
C VAL A 81 -1.72 -3.58 -0.12
N TYR A 82 -1.68 -2.63 -1.05
CA TYR A 82 -0.58 -1.65 -1.15
C TYR A 82 -0.38 -0.90 0.18
N ASP A 83 -1.44 -0.29 0.72
CA ASP A 83 -1.40 0.50 1.96
C ASP A 83 -0.94 -0.35 3.15
N SER A 84 -1.37 -1.61 3.20
CA SER A 84 -1.01 -2.54 4.27
C SER A 84 0.46 -2.88 4.25
N PHE A 85 1.02 -3.20 3.08
CA PHE A 85 2.45 -3.42 2.94
C PHE A 85 3.28 -2.17 3.16
N PHE A 86 2.83 -1.01 2.67
CA PHE A 86 3.53 0.25 2.90
C PHE A 86 3.56 0.59 4.39
N SER A 87 2.41 0.50 5.05
CA SER A 87 2.29 0.76 6.49
C SER A 87 3.09 -0.23 7.33
N ALA A 88 3.13 -1.51 6.94
CA ALA A 88 3.98 -2.50 7.59
C ALA A 88 5.47 -2.15 7.40
N GLY A 89 5.85 -1.70 6.21
CA GLY A 89 7.20 -1.21 5.93
C GLY A 89 7.60 -0.07 6.86
N HIS A 90 6.72 0.91 7.05
CA HIS A 90 6.95 2.03 7.96
C HIS A 90 7.11 1.58 9.42
N VAL A 91 6.23 0.69 9.92
CA VAL A 91 6.35 0.12 11.27
C VAL A 91 7.70 -0.58 11.45
N TYR A 92 8.12 -1.37 10.46
CA TYR A 92 9.42 -2.03 10.53
C TYR A 92 10.58 -1.03 10.51
N LEU A 93 10.47 0.13 9.85
CA LEU A 93 11.47 1.20 9.94
C LEU A 93 11.53 1.82 11.32
N GLU A 94 10.38 2.13 11.92
CA GLU A 94 10.30 2.66 13.30
C GLU A 94 10.91 1.68 14.31
N GLU A 95 10.81 0.38 14.05
CA GLU A 95 11.43 -0.69 14.85
C GLU A 95 12.92 -0.94 14.53
N GLY A 96 13.51 -0.24 13.54
CA GLY A 96 14.89 -0.44 13.08
C GLY A 96 15.12 -1.74 12.30
N ARG A 97 14.05 -2.42 11.87
CA ARG A 97 14.07 -3.71 11.17
C ARG A 97 14.14 -3.51 9.64
N LEU A 98 15.25 -2.94 9.18
CA LEU A 98 15.44 -2.46 7.81
C LEU A 98 15.15 -3.52 6.73
N GLU A 99 15.53 -4.78 6.91
CA GLU A 99 15.29 -5.83 5.92
C GLU A 99 13.80 -6.21 5.82
N ASN A 100 13.06 -6.14 6.93
CA ASN A 100 11.60 -6.38 6.92
C ASN A 100 10.87 -5.20 6.27
N ALA A 101 11.34 -3.97 6.53
CA ALA A 101 10.85 -2.79 5.87
C ALA A 101 11.06 -2.86 4.35
N LEU A 102 12.28 -3.17 3.91
CA LEU A 102 12.63 -3.33 2.51
C LEU A 102 11.71 -4.34 1.81
N ARG A 103 11.55 -5.55 2.38
CA ARG A 103 10.65 -6.57 1.84
C ARG A 103 9.20 -6.09 1.74
N SER A 104 8.73 -5.33 2.73
CA SER A 104 7.35 -4.84 2.75
C SER A 104 7.12 -3.77 1.68
N PHE A 105 8.04 -2.82 1.52
CA PHE A 105 7.96 -1.83 0.44
C PHE A 105 8.11 -2.46 -0.94
N GLU A 106 8.96 -3.47 -1.11
CA GLU A 106 9.06 -4.22 -2.36
C GLU A 106 7.73 -4.87 -2.74
N LYS A 107 7.05 -5.50 -1.76
CA LYS A 107 5.71 -6.06 -1.96
C LYS A 107 4.68 -4.98 -2.30
N ALA A 108 4.71 -3.82 -1.63
CA ALA A 108 3.84 -2.70 -1.98
C ALA A 108 4.04 -2.26 -3.44
N GLY A 109 5.30 -2.13 -3.88
CA GLY A 109 5.66 -1.73 -5.25
C GLY A 109 5.25 -2.73 -6.33
N LYS A 110 5.09 -4.02 -5.98
CA LYS A 110 4.52 -5.05 -6.87
C LYS A 110 3.01 -4.89 -7.05
N ILE A 111 2.30 -4.40 -6.04
CA ILE A 111 0.85 -4.17 -6.11
C ILE A 111 0.56 -2.89 -6.87
N ILE A 112 1.14 -1.76 -6.42
CA ILE A 112 1.06 -0.47 -7.11
C ILE A 112 2.47 0.09 -7.23
N PRO A 113 3.00 0.26 -8.44
CA PRO A 113 4.33 0.86 -8.65
C PRO A 113 4.31 2.38 -8.47
N TRP A 114 3.70 2.87 -7.38
CA TRP A 114 3.59 4.29 -7.07
C TRP A 114 4.96 4.89 -6.73
N PRO A 115 5.26 6.14 -7.11
CA PRO A 115 6.59 6.73 -6.91
C PRO A 115 7.07 6.63 -5.46
N LEU A 116 6.20 6.88 -4.48
CA LEU A 116 6.54 6.92 -3.06
C LEU A 116 7.19 5.61 -2.53
N VAL A 117 6.82 4.45 -3.08
CA VAL A 117 7.48 3.18 -2.72
C VAL A 117 8.95 3.18 -3.13
N PHE A 118 9.25 3.69 -4.33
CA PHE A 118 10.62 3.72 -4.82
C PHE A 118 11.47 4.76 -4.10
N TYR A 119 10.86 5.84 -3.59
CA TYR A 119 11.55 6.74 -2.67
C TYR A 119 11.92 6.00 -1.37
N ALA A 120 10.94 5.37 -0.71
CA ALA A 120 11.16 4.64 0.54
C ALA A 120 12.22 3.53 0.37
N LEU A 121 12.18 2.78 -0.74
CA LEU A 121 13.20 1.78 -1.05
C LEU A 121 14.59 2.41 -1.27
N GLY A 122 14.67 3.58 -1.92
CA GLY A 122 15.92 4.31 -2.10
C GLY A 122 16.51 4.74 -0.76
N ASP A 123 15.69 5.34 0.09
CA ASP A 123 16.04 5.84 1.42
C ASP A 123 16.58 4.72 2.32
N ILE A 124 15.88 3.59 2.39
CA ILE A 124 16.33 2.42 3.17
C ILE A 124 17.67 1.88 2.66
N ASN A 125 17.89 1.89 1.34
CA ASN A 125 19.16 1.44 0.79
C ASN A 125 20.30 2.43 1.09
N MET A 126 20.03 3.71 1.34
CA MET A 126 21.02 4.64 1.89
C MET A 126 21.43 4.23 3.30
N ASP A 127 20.44 3.94 4.17
CA ASP A 127 20.67 3.51 5.55
C ASP A 127 21.46 2.20 5.63
N LEU A 128 21.18 1.28 4.69
CA LEU A 128 21.91 0.03 4.50
C LEU A 128 23.27 0.19 3.81
N GLN A 129 23.69 1.43 3.48
CA GLN A 129 24.92 1.77 2.74
C GLN A 129 25.03 1.06 1.37
N ASN A 130 23.89 0.69 0.78
CA ASN A 130 23.80 0.10 -0.54
C ASN A 130 23.54 1.17 -1.60
N ASN A 131 24.54 2.04 -1.79
CA ASN A 131 24.47 3.21 -2.66
C ASN A 131 24.03 2.88 -4.09
N GLY A 132 24.49 1.75 -4.65
CA GLY A 132 24.10 1.33 -6.00
C GLY A 132 22.61 0.99 -6.11
N LYS A 133 22.04 0.29 -5.12
CA LYS A 133 20.59 0.04 -5.08
C LYS A 133 19.81 1.32 -4.80
N ALA A 134 20.29 2.17 -3.88
CA ALA A 134 19.66 3.44 -3.57
C ALA A 134 19.51 4.31 -4.83
N GLN A 135 20.60 4.48 -5.61
CA GLN A 135 20.56 5.18 -6.90
C GLN A 135 19.54 4.56 -7.86
N SER A 136 19.52 3.22 -7.99
CA SER A 136 18.57 2.53 -8.87
C SER A 136 17.11 2.83 -8.48
N TYR A 137 16.79 2.79 -7.19
CA TYR A 137 15.44 3.08 -6.70
C TYR A 137 15.07 4.56 -6.84
N PHE A 138 15.99 5.48 -6.60
CA PHE A 138 15.78 6.90 -6.85
C PHE A 138 15.55 7.22 -8.33
N GLN A 139 16.25 6.54 -9.24
CA GLN A 139 15.97 6.66 -10.67
C GLN A 139 14.58 6.11 -11.03
N LYS A 140 14.17 4.98 -10.41
CA LYS A 140 12.81 4.46 -10.55
C LYS A 140 11.77 5.44 -10.02
N PHE A 141 12.00 6.06 -8.86
CA PHE A 141 11.14 7.12 -8.32
C PHE A 141 10.90 8.20 -9.38
N LEU A 142 11.97 8.77 -9.96
CA LEU A 142 11.85 9.84 -10.95
C LEU A 142 11.09 9.39 -12.21
N ASN A 143 11.29 8.14 -12.64
CA ASN A 143 10.60 7.59 -13.80
C ASN A 143 9.11 7.40 -13.52
N GLN A 144 8.76 6.77 -12.40
CA GLN A 144 7.36 6.55 -12.02
C GLN A 144 6.65 7.87 -11.72
N PHE A 145 7.34 8.86 -11.13
CA PHE A 145 6.77 10.17 -10.86
C PHE A 145 6.29 10.86 -12.14
N LYS A 146 7.05 10.77 -13.23
CA LYS A 146 6.67 11.33 -14.54
C LYS A 146 5.41 10.71 -15.12
N ILE A 147 5.15 9.43 -14.83
CA ILE A 147 4.01 8.68 -15.37
C ILE A 147 2.94 8.40 -14.32
N ARG A 148 3.01 9.02 -13.14
CA ARG A 148 2.13 8.71 -12.00
C ARG A 148 0.65 8.86 -12.35
N ASP A 149 0.30 9.84 -13.17
CA ASP A 149 -1.10 10.04 -13.59
C ASP A 149 -1.53 8.86 -14.47
N SER A 150 -0.66 8.37 -15.37
CA SER A 150 -0.92 7.16 -16.15
C SER A 150 -1.02 5.90 -15.27
N ILE A 151 -0.28 5.83 -14.15
CA ILE A 151 -0.43 4.74 -13.16
C ILE A 151 -1.80 4.86 -12.50
N LEU A 152 -2.20 6.05 -12.04
CA LEU A 152 -3.51 6.28 -11.44
C LEU A 152 -4.65 5.91 -12.38
N GLU A 153 -4.54 6.31 -13.65
CA GLU A 153 -5.52 5.97 -14.69
C GLU A 153 -5.61 4.46 -14.95
N SER A 154 -4.49 3.73 -14.89
CA SER A 154 -4.47 2.28 -15.14
C SER A 154 -4.99 1.46 -13.96
N LEU A 155 -4.90 1.99 -12.73
CA LEU A 155 -5.49 1.36 -11.56
C LEU A 155 -7.01 1.31 -11.62
N ILE A 156 -7.66 2.26 -12.32
CA ILE A 156 -9.09 2.47 -12.28
C ILE A 156 -9.69 2.28 -13.68
N PRO A 157 -10.28 1.11 -13.99
CA PRO A 157 -10.87 0.80 -15.28
C PRO A 157 -11.83 1.90 -15.77
N GLN A 158 -11.87 2.13 -17.07
CA GLN A 158 -12.79 3.13 -17.68
C GLN A 158 -14.26 2.83 -17.39
N SER A 159 -14.60 1.55 -17.23
CA SER A 159 -15.94 1.06 -16.88
C SER A 159 -16.29 1.21 -15.40
N THR A 160 -15.42 1.77 -14.57
CA THR A 160 -15.68 1.90 -13.12
C THR A 160 -16.74 2.98 -12.86
N PRO A 161 -17.84 2.67 -12.16
CA PRO A 161 -18.80 3.69 -11.73
C PRO A 161 -18.13 4.77 -10.88
N SER A 162 -18.57 6.03 -11.03
CA SER A 162 -18.02 7.16 -10.28
C SER A 162 -16.49 7.29 -10.37
N ARG A 163 -15.92 6.94 -11.53
CA ARG A 163 -14.48 6.86 -11.81
C ARG A 163 -13.67 8.05 -11.29
N GLU A 164 -14.13 9.27 -11.54
CA GLU A 164 -13.42 10.49 -11.13
C GLU A 164 -13.43 10.68 -9.60
N SER A 165 -14.54 10.37 -8.94
CA SER A 165 -14.60 10.35 -7.47
C SER A 165 -13.65 9.31 -6.89
N LEU A 166 -13.62 8.11 -7.48
CA LEU A 166 -12.72 7.05 -7.04
C LEU A 166 -11.24 7.41 -7.27
N LYS A 167 -10.90 8.08 -8.37
CA LYS A 167 -9.54 8.63 -8.61
C LYS A 167 -9.13 9.57 -7.50
N ALA A 168 -10.00 10.51 -7.11
CA ALA A 168 -9.70 11.46 -6.05
C ALA A 168 -9.44 10.75 -4.71
N ILE A 169 -10.22 9.71 -4.38
CA ILE A 169 -10.05 8.90 -3.18
C ILE A 169 -8.72 8.14 -3.22
N VAL A 170 -8.44 7.44 -4.32
CA VAL A 170 -7.20 6.65 -4.50
C VAL A 170 -5.98 7.56 -4.42
N LEU A 171 -5.99 8.68 -5.16
CA LEU A 171 -4.89 9.64 -5.15
C LEU A 171 -4.69 10.25 -3.75
N GLY A 172 -5.77 10.66 -3.09
CA GLY A 172 -5.72 11.19 -1.72
C GLY A 172 -5.10 10.19 -0.75
N LYS A 173 -5.47 8.91 -0.87
CA LYS A 173 -4.90 7.85 -0.03
C LYS A 173 -3.42 7.60 -0.34
N LEU A 174 -3.04 7.49 -1.61
CA LEU A 174 -1.64 7.34 -2.01
C LEU A 174 -0.77 8.51 -1.53
N ASN A 175 -1.30 9.74 -1.59
CA ASN A 175 -0.61 10.94 -1.15
C ASN A 175 -0.62 11.13 0.37
N SER A 176 -1.53 10.50 1.11
CA SER A 176 -1.55 10.55 2.59
C SER A 176 -0.26 9.99 3.22
N ILE A 177 0.55 9.29 2.42
CA ILE A 177 1.83 8.72 2.82
C ILE A 177 2.97 9.76 2.87
N ILE A 178 2.87 10.84 2.08
CA ILE A 178 3.95 11.81 1.86
C ILE A 178 4.54 12.37 3.17
N PRO A 179 3.74 12.74 4.19
CA PRO A 179 4.28 13.25 5.45
C PRO A 179 5.15 12.26 6.21
N PHE A 180 4.87 10.96 6.12
CA PHE A 180 5.70 9.92 6.75
C PHE A 180 7.09 9.80 6.12
N LEU A 181 7.25 10.30 4.90
CA LEU A 181 8.54 10.37 4.20
C LEU A 181 9.25 11.71 4.45
N GLY A 182 8.72 12.57 5.33
CA GLY A 182 9.33 13.86 5.67
C GLY A 182 9.04 14.98 4.66
N PHE A 183 8.04 14.84 3.80
CA PHE A 183 7.68 15.85 2.81
C PHE A 183 6.30 16.46 3.09
N ALA A 184 6.12 17.72 2.71
CA ALA A 184 4.80 18.36 2.74
C ALA A 184 3.99 18.07 1.47
N ASP A 185 4.67 17.87 0.33
CA ASP A 185 4.07 17.70 -0.99
C ASP A 185 4.98 16.81 -1.86
N ILE A 186 4.36 15.94 -2.67
CA ILE A 186 5.05 15.07 -3.62
C ILE A 186 5.82 15.86 -4.66
N GLU A 187 5.39 17.07 -5.01
CA GLU A 187 6.05 17.92 -6.03
C GLU A 187 7.45 18.39 -5.61
N GLN A 188 7.76 18.35 -4.31
CA GLN A 188 9.08 18.70 -3.78
C GLN A 188 10.10 17.57 -3.96
N MET A 189 9.62 16.32 -3.96
CA MET A 189 10.46 15.12 -3.91
C MET A 189 11.40 14.97 -5.12
N PRO A 190 11.00 15.21 -6.39
CA PRO A 190 11.91 15.06 -7.52
C PRO A 190 13.15 15.95 -7.45
N LYS A 191 13.02 17.16 -6.88
CA LYS A 191 14.16 18.07 -6.69
C LYS A 191 15.15 17.48 -5.69
N VAL A 192 14.63 16.96 -4.56
CA VAL A 192 15.45 16.33 -3.52
C VAL A 192 16.12 15.06 -4.05
N VAL A 193 15.37 14.20 -4.76
CA VAL A 193 15.90 12.97 -5.33
C VAL A 193 16.99 13.23 -6.38
N LYS A 194 16.83 14.26 -7.23
CA LYS A 194 17.89 14.68 -8.16
C LYS A 194 19.15 15.13 -7.41
N ALA A 195 19.00 15.96 -6.37
CA ALA A 195 20.15 16.40 -5.57
C ALA A 195 20.88 15.23 -4.88
N ILE A 196 20.15 14.19 -4.47
CA ILE A 196 20.75 12.95 -3.93
C ILE A 196 21.54 12.22 -5.04
N LEU A 197 20.98 12.06 -6.23
CA LEU A 197 21.65 11.41 -7.35
C LEU A 197 22.90 12.17 -7.83
N ASP A 198 22.89 13.50 -7.76
CA ASP A 198 24.04 14.34 -8.12
C ASP A 198 25.23 14.13 -7.17
N GLN A 199 25.01 13.70 -5.91
CA GLN A 199 26.08 13.36 -4.97
C GLN A 199 26.80 12.06 -5.31
N TYR A 200 26.22 11.27 -6.21
CA TYR A 200 26.75 9.98 -6.65
C TYR A 200 27.49 10.03 -7.99
N SER A 201 27.46 11.19 -8.67
CA SER A 201 28.11 11.45 -9.96
C SER A 201 29.51 12.00 -9.78
#